data_AF-A0A925AIK9-F1
#
_entry.id   AF-A0A925AIK9-F1
#
_cell.length_a   1.000
_cell.length_b   1.000
_cell.length_c   1.000
_cell.angle_alpha   90.00
_cell.angle_beta   90.00
_cell.angle_gamma   90.00
#
_symmetry.space_group_name_H-M   'P 1'
#
loop_
_entity.id
_entity.type
_entity.pdbx_description
1 polymer ?
#
loop_
_entity_poly.entity_id
_entity_poly.type
_entity_poly.pdbx_seq_one_letter_code
_entity_poly.pdbx_strand_id
1 'polypeptide(L)'
;MTKHFQILLAALFFTLPVQAQKVDLDGEKVPVQYLRMPKKPFPADYKYYSAIVSAKPNDLPRIGMSEKSVLQYAVVPGYKKVEKGGDFNIEVSLGDFRYEGNAEIKTNTTTTKDKSGKEIKTTTYNVETKFVHTLSAKLQDKTDKVLYQKSWNEYPQVCKSANFNSSTEAAKYIKDGAGRDVGKQDQDAIYAALANMKEDLARTFGYTPITENFKLQILDTEKHPDYAGFQQALKDANAAFATMRADKPLDSVRILSQSAIAFFEKQKDKYDAADKAGKKLKYACLYDLGLLHYWLENFDQAETFAQAVVANDFDPKDGKRLSEDIAEQRANQTRCSRSSSHFAMEFKEEEVAVVAEKEFKTDAGLRVEAFKEDKKALSENGKEFPGSLYSNGEEGKGSFLLDDPNFIAFDKNVRFAKDMEKNVYVFRPDWKKITEFSFDGRRFKCLPFQSASEMSFGSKTTTQVMEVLYESPTVMAFLAYTGEQRGLNNPPEYVIYKVSEMDMISLSGMKFALNLNKGIRKAFDACPDVVAASEKDGGFERNKAGITRLAEMLDSCWKK
;
A
#
# COMPACT_ATOMS: atom_id res chain seq x y z
N MET A 1 8.35 99.44 20.04
CA MET A 1 9.07 98.31 19.38
C MET A 1 8.63 96.98 20.00
N THR A 2 7.33 96.65 19.90
CA THR A 2 6.71 95.61 20.75
C THR A 2 5.53 94.93 20.05
N LYS A 3 5.63 94.71 18.73
CA LYS A 3 4.59 93.99 17.96
C LYS A 3 5.11 92.94 16.97
N HIS A 4 6.42 92.66 16.94
CA HIS A 4 7.00 91.66 16.03
C HIS A 4 7.62 90.45 16.74
N PHE A 5 7.63 90.44 18.08
CA PHE A 5 8.19 89.33 18.85
C PHE A 5 7.15 88.23 19.20
N GLN A 6 5.85 88.50 19.02
CA GLN A 6 4.78 87.53 19.31
C GLN A 6 4.36 86.67 18.11
N ILE A 7 4.77 87.01 16.89
CA ILE A 7 4.47 86.21 15.68
C ILE A 7 5.53 85.11 15.46
N LEU A 8 6.73 85.24 16.03
CA LEU A 8 7.77 84.20 15.94
C LEU A 8 7.60 83.05 16.95
N LEU A 9 6.86 83.26 18.04
CA LEU A 9 6.63 82.21 19.06
C LEU A 9 5.42 81.32 18.76
N ALA A 10 4.51 81.75 17.87
CA ALA A 10 3.36 80.97 17.43
C ALA A 10 3.65 80.04 16.22
N ALA A 11 4.79 80.22 15.55
CA ALA A 11 5.25 79.38 14.45
C ALA A 11 6.21 78.25 14.89
N LEU A 12 6.54 78.17 16.19
CA LEU A 12 7.43 77.16 16.76
C LEU A 12 6.69 75.97 17.40
N PHE A 13 5.40 75.81 17.12
CA PHE A 13 4.69 74.52 17.22
C PHE A 13 4.67 73.88 15.83
N PHE A 14 5.84 73.79 15.19
CA PHE A 14 6.02 72.86 14.09
C PHE A 14 5.73 71.47 14.66
N THR A 15 4.60 70.95 14.19
CA THR A 15 4.14 69.57 14.31
C THR A 15 5.32 68.60 14.22
N LEU A 16 5.84 68.16 15.36
CA LEU A 16 6.55 66.88 15.38
C LEU A 16 5.45 65.86 15.08
N PRO A 17 5.48 65.15 13.95
CA PRO A 17 4.59 64.02 13.77
C PRO A 17 4.99 63.02 14.85
N VAL A 18 4.25 63.01 15.95
CA VAL A 18 4.29 61.92 16.91
C VAL A 18 3.75 60.74 16.12
N GLN A 19 4.67 59.98 15.48
CA GLN A 19 4.37 58.71 14.84
C GLN A 19 4.14 57.65 15.92
N ALA A 20 3.21 57.92 16.85
CA ALA A 20 2.63 56.90 17.72
C ALA A 20 1.51 56.18 16.96
N GLN A 21 1.77 55.79 15.71
CA GLN A 21 0.88 54.91 14.98
C GLN A 21 1.05 53.51 15.55
N LYS A 22 -0.07 52.84 15.84
CA LYS A 22 -0.05 51.44 16.29
C LYS A 22 0.71 50.62 15.25
N VAL A 23 1.74 49.88 15.68
CA VAL A 23 2.47 48.94 14.82
C VAL A 23 1.98 47.53 15.08
N ASP A 24 1.31 46.96 14.10
CA ASP A 24 1.00 45.53 14.04
C ASP A 24 1.87 44.81 13.02
N LEU A 25 2.28 43.59 13.36
CA LEU A 25 3.08 42.72 12.51
C LEU A 25 2.37 41.37 12.41
N ASP A 26 2.27 40.86 11.19
CA ASP A 26 1.72 39.55 10.90
C ASP A 26 2.77 38.64 10.25
N GLY A 27 2.72 37.36 10.60
CA GLY A 27 3.62 36.35 10.07
C GLY A 27 3.13 35.81 8.73
N GLU A 28 3.66 36.37 7.64
CA GLU A 28 3.26 36.07 6.27
C GLU A 28 4.10 34.97 5.63
N LYS A 29 3.44 34.01 5.00
CA LYS A 29 4.08 32.79 4.49
C LYS A 29 4.87 33.05 3.21
N VAL A 30 6.07 32.46 3.14
CA VAL A 30 6.90 32.38 1.94
C VAL A 30 7.29 30.91 1.71
N PRO A 31 7.01 30.33 0.53
CA PRO A 31 7.25 28.92 0.26
C PRO A 31 8.74 28.63 0.08
N VAL A 32 9.21 27.45 0.50
CA VAL A 32 10.58 26.97 0.28
C VAL A 32 10.58 25.51 -0.12
N GLN A 33 11.61 25.10 -0.87
CA GLN A 33 11.84 23.70 -1.21
C GLN A 33 13.32 23.33 -1.12
N TYR A 34 13.66 22.33 -0.31
CA TYR A 34 15.04 21.89 -0.09
C TYR A 34 15.13 20.37 0.12
N LEU A 35 16.32 19.79 0.04
CA LEU A 35 16.57 18.42 0.45
C LEU A 35 16.83 18.36 1.96
N ARG A 36 15.96 17.68 2.71
CA ARG A 36 16.26 17.31 4.09
C ARG A 36 17.40 16.30 4.10
N MET A 37 18.46 16.65 4.80
CA MET A 37 19.65 15.81 4.98
C MET A 37 19.36 14.61 5.90
N PRO A 38 19.92 13.43 5.61
CA PRO A 38 19.76 12.26 6.45
C PRO A 38 20.47 12.41 7.81
N LYS A 39 19.96 11.72 8.83
CA LYS A 39 20.61 11.63 10.15
C LYS A 39 21.87 10.76 10.11
N LYS A 40 21.85 9.71 9.29
CA LYS A 40 22.93 8.74 9.11
C LYS A 40 23.18 8.58 7.61
N PRO A 41 23.88 9.53 6.95
CA PRO A 41 24.20 9.41 5.53
C PRO A 41 25.01 8.14 5.27
N PHE A 42 24.77 7.51 4.11
CA PHE A 42 25.67 6.48 3.62
C PHE A 42 26.99 7.08 3.11
N PRO A 43 28.03 6.25 2.93
CA PRO A 43 29.22 6.64 2.18
C PRO A 43 28.86 7.27 0.83
N ALA A 44 29.66 8.24 0.38
CA ALA A 44 29.35 9.03 -0.82
C ALA A 44 29.35 8.21 -2.13
N ASP A 45 29.98 7.02 -2.13
CA ASP A 45 29.98 6.08 -3.25
C ASP A 45 28.69 5.25 -3.35
N TYR A 46 27.81 5.27 -2.33
CA TYR A 46 26.57 4.51 -2.34
C TYR A 46 25.53 5.22 -3.20
N LYS A 47 25.04 4.54 -4.23
CA LYS A 47 24.06 5.09 -5.19
C LYS A 47 22.84 4.19 -5.34
N TYR A 48 23.02 2.88 -5.17
CA TYR A 48 22.00 1.90 -5.51
C TYR A 48 21.56 1.10 -4.30
N TYR A 49 20.30 0.67 -4.30
CA TYR A 49 19.79 -0.23 -3.28
C TYR A 49 18.90 -1.30 -3.86
N SER A 50 18.91 -2.48 -3.24
CA SER A 50 17.93 -3.53 -3.50
C SER A 50 16.96 -3.64 -2.33
N ALA A 51 15.81 -4.27 -2.55
CA ALA A 51 14.88 -4.57 -1.47
C ALA A 51 14.22 -5.92 -1.70
N ILE A 52 14.05 -6.66 -0.61
CA ILE A 52 13.50 -8.02 -0.60
C ILE A 52 12.47 -8.15 0.52
N VAL A 53 11.57 -9.10 0.38
CA VAL A 53 10.55 -9.43 1.40
C VAL A 53 10.83 -10.82 1.94
N SER A 54 10.81 -11.00 3.25
CA SER A 54 10.95 -12.30 3.92
C SER A 54 9.67 -12.61 4.71
N ALA A 55 8.82 -13.48 4.20
CA ALA A 55 7.57 -13.90 4.82
C ALA A 55 7.35 -15.41 4.57
N LYS A 56 6.56 -16.09 5.40
CA LYS A 56 6.19 -17.49 5.13
C LYS A 56 5.25 -17.56 3.92
N PRO A 57 5.20 -18.71 3.22
CA PRO A 57 4.17 -18.97 2.23
C PRO A 57 2.78 -18.67 2.82
N ASN A 58 1.98 -17.89 2.10
CA ASN A 58 0.61 -17.45 2.45
C ASN A 58 0.44 -16.34 3.49
N ASP A 59 1.46 -15.88 4.22
CA ASP A 59 1.27 -14.79 5.20
C ASP A 59 0.71 -13.53 4.57
N LEU A 60 1.30 -13.10 3.44
CA LEU A 60 0.85 -11.93 2.69
C LEU A 60 -0.52 -12.16 2.02
N PRO A 61 -0.75 -13.24 1.24
CA PRO A 61 -2.08 -13.53 0.69
C PRO A 61 -3.20 -13.62 1.73
N ARG A 62 -2.95 -14.16 2.93
CA ARG A 62 -3.94 -14.28 4.02
C ARG A 62 -4.52 -12.92 4.41
N ILE A 63 -3.70 -11.88 4.38
CA ILE A 63 -4.10 -10.49 4.65
C ILE A 63 -4.32 -9.68 3.36
N GLY A 64 -4.49 -10.34 2.21
CA GLY A 64 -4.78 -9.68 0.94
C GLY A 64 -3.64 -8.79 0.42
N MET A 65 -2.39 -9.13 0.75
CA MET A 65 -1.19 -8.38 0.31
C MET A 65 -0.33 -9.21 -0.64
N SER A 66 0.54 -8.50 -1.37
CA SER A 66 1.55 -9.08 -2.25
C SER A 66 2.95 -8.57 -1.88
N GLU A 67 4.01 -9.26 -2.31
CA GLU A 67 5.38 -8.76 -2.13
C GLU A 67 5.56 -7.38 -2.79
N LYS A 68 4.95 -7.17 -3.97
CA LYS A 68 4.97 -5.88 -4.68
C LYS A 68 4.37 -4.75 -3.83
N SER A 69 3.24 -4.99 -3.16
CA SER A 69 2.60 -3.98 -2.30
C SER A 69 3.38 -3.72 -1.01
N VAL A 70 4.27 -4.61 -0.58
CA VAL A 70 5.21 -4.37 0.52
C VAL A 70 6.40 -3.54 0.03
N LEU A 71 6.99 -3.94 -1.10
CA LEU A 71 8.20 -3.34 -1.67
C LEU A 71 8.04 -1.88 -2.13
N GLN A 72 6.80 -1.39 -2.31
CA GLN A 72 6.54 0.03 -2.59
C GLN A 72 6.86 0.96 -1.39
N TYR A 73 6.94 0.41 -0.18
CA TYR A 73 7.30 1.14 1.03
C TYR A 73 8.80 1.07 1.36
N ALA A 74 9.52 0.10 0.81
CA ALA A 74 10.97 -0.01 0.94
C ALA A 74 11.68 0.98 -0.01
N VAL A 75 11.60 2.27 0.34
CA VAL A 75 12.15 3.39 -0.44
C VAL A 75 13.06 4.25 0.42
N VAL A 76 14.24 4.57 -0.11
CA VAL A 76 15.18 5.53 0.48
C VAL A 76 15.39 6.66 -0.52
N PRO A 77 14.77 7.83 -0.32
CA PRO A 77 14.94 8.99 -1.22
C PRO A 77 16.42 9.35 -1.41
N GLY A 78 16.80 9.70 -2.63
CA GLY A 78 18.19 9.98 -2.99
C GLY A 78 19.03 8.76 -3.38
N TYR A 79 18.42 7.56 -3.50
CA TYR A 79 19.10 6.37 -4.02
C TYR A 79 18.24 5.70 -5.10
N LYS A 80 18.88 5.02 -6.05
CA LYS A 80 18.20 4.34 -7.15
C LYS A 80 17.97 2.86 -6.79
N LYS A 81 16.71 2.43 -6.86
CA LYS A 81 16.37 1.01 -6.65
C LYS A 81 16.84 0.18 -7.84
N VAL A 82 17.49 -0.94 -7.56
CA VAL A 82 17.91 -1.97 -8.52
C VAL A 82 17.35 -3.33 -8.09
N GLU A 83 17.18 -4.26 -9.02
CA GLU A 83 16.64 -5.59 -8.71
C GLU A 83 17.59 -6.42 -7.85
N LYS A 84 18.90 -6.33 -8.12
CA LYS A 84 19.98 -7.03 -7.42
C LYS A 84 21.24 -6.16 -7.38
N GLY A 85 22.18 -6.48 -6.49
CA GLY A 85 23.51 -5.85 -6.47
C GLY A 85 23.53 -4.40 -5.97
N GLY A 86 22.56 -3.98 -5.15
CA GLY A 86 22.61 -2.64 -4.53
C GLY A 86 23.81 -2.48 -3.59
N ASP A 87 24.27 -1.24 -3.37
CA ASP A 87 25.30 -0.93 -2.35
C ASP A 87 24.83 -1.32 -0.93
N PHE A 88 23.51 -1.34 -0.75
CA PHE A 88 22.84 -1.87 0.43
C PHE A 88 21.50 -2.51 0.06
N ASN A 89 20.99 -3.32 0.97
CA ASN A 89 19.72 -4.01 0.83
C ASN A 89 18.79 -3.76 2.00
N ILE A 90 17.50 -3.60 1.68
CA ILE A 90 16.42 -3.51 2.65
C ILE A 90 15.67 -4.85 2.64
N GLU A 91 15.77 -5.60 3.73
CA GLU A 91 14.95 -6.77 3.97
C GLU A 91 13.75 -6.36 4.82
N VAL A 92 12.54 -6.55 4.29
CA VAL A 92 11.30 -6.37 5.03
C VAL A 92 10.77 -7.74 5.41
N SER A 93 10.78 -8.06 6.70
CA SER A 93 10.37 -9.37 7.20
C SER A 93 9.03 -9.30 7.91
N LEU A 94 8.14 -10.23 7.57
CA LEU A 94 6.87 -10.45 8.24
C LEU A 94 7.01 -11.65 9.16
N GLY A 95 6.78 -11.44 10.46
CA GLY A 95 6.82 -12.50 11.46
C GLY A 95 5.53 -13.33 11.49
N ASP A 96 5.48 -14.29 12.40
CA ASP A 96 4.32 -15.18 12.50
C ASP A 96 3.09 -14.48 13.07
N PHE A 97 1.99 -14.57 12.33
CA PHE A 97 0.68 -14.21 12.86
C PHE A 97 0.24 -15.19 13.94
N ARG A 98 -0.20 -14.67 15.08
CA ARG A 98 -0.80 -15.48 16.14
C ARG A 98 -1.93 -14.75 16.84
N TYR A 99 -2.94 -15.51 17.25
CA TYR A 99 -3.91 -15.04 18.22
C TYR A 99 -3.29 -15.03 19.62
N GLU A 100 -3.64 -14.03 20.41
CA GLU A 100 -3.26 -13.96 21.81
C GLU A 100 -4.45 -14.30 22.69
N GLY A 101 -4.53 -15.57 23.09
CA GLY A 101 -5.67 -16.11 23.81
C GLY A 101 -6.88 -16.34 22.91
N ASN A 102 -8.03 -16.53 23.54
CA ASN A 102 -9.31 -16.77 22.86
C ASN A 102 -10.05 -15.46 22.62
N ALA A 103 -10.98 -15.46 21.67
CA ALA A 103 -11.94 -14.37 21.53
C ALA A 103 -12.81 -14.25 22.79
N GLU A 104 -12.93 -13.04 23.33
CA GLU A 104 -13.67 -12.75 24.56
C GLU A 104 -14.97 -12.00 24.25
N ILE A 105 -16.11 -12.47 24.79
CA ILE A 105 -17.37 -11.73 24.75
C ILE A 105 -17.41 -10.76 25.93
N LYS A 106 -17.40 -9.46 25.65
CA LYS A 106 -17.58 -8.39 26.62
C LYS A 106 -19.06 -8.01 26.70
N THR A 107 -19.55 -7.78 27.92
CA THR A 107 -20.93 -7.33 28.18
C THR A 107 -20.90 -5.86 28.57
N ASN A 108 -21.66 -5.03 27.87
CA ASN A 108 -21.80 -3.60 28.16
C ASN A 108 -23.26 -3.29 28.51
N THR A 109 -23.50 -2.68 29.67
CA THR A 109 -24.85 -2.27 30.10
C THR A 109 -24.91 -0.76 30.18
N THR A 110 -25.77 -0.14 29.38
CA THR A 110 -26.06 1.30 29.43
C THR A 110 -27.43 1.53 30.04
N THR A 111 -27.51 2.39 31.06
CA THR A 111 -28.78 2.83 31.64
C THR A 111 -29.14 4.20 31.06
N THR A 112 -30.29 4.29 30.41
CA THR A 112 -30.87 5.55 29.91
C THR A 112 -32.17 5.84 30.66
N LYS A 113 -32.64 7.08 30.68
CA LYS A 113 -33.97 7.42 31.24
C LYS A 113 -34.90 7.83 30.12
N ASP A 114 -36.14 7.35 30.16
CA ASP A 114 -37.17 7.80 29.23
C ASP A 114 -37.70 9.20 29.61
N LYS A 115 -38.59 9.74 28.76
CA LYS A 115 -39.22 11.06 28.98
C LYS A 115 -40.05 11.13 30.26
N SER A 116 -40.36 10.00 30.88
CA SER A 116 -41.09 9.87 32.14
C SER A 116 -40.16 9.67 33.34
N GLY A 117 -38.83 9.71 33.14
CA GLY A 117 -37.83 9.51 34.17
C GLY A 117 -37.56 8.05 34.54
N LYS A 118 -38.17 7.08 33.84
CA LYS A 118 -37.99 5.64 34.10
C LYS A 118 -36.70 5.15 33.47
N GLU A 119 -35.93 4.37 34.23
CA GLU A 119 -34.68 3.79 33.75
C GLU A 119 -34.92 2.63 32.77
N ILE A 120 -34.29 2.70 31.60
CA ILE A 120 -34.20 1.67 30.57
C ILE A 120 -32.75 1.17 30.55
N LYS A 121 -32.55 -0.11 30.89
CA LYS A 121 -31.24 -0.77 30.78
C LYS A 121 -31.15 -1.48 29.44
N THR A 122 -30.15 -1.11 28.66
CA THR A 122 -29.81 -1.78 27.41
C THR A 122 -28.50 -2.53 27.61
N THR A 123 -28.55 -3.85 27.48
CA THR A 123 -27.36 -4.72 27.52
C THR A 123 -26.96 -5.06 26.10
N THR A 124 -25.69 -4.86 25.77
CA THR A 124 -25.10 -5.22 24.47
C THR A 124 -23.85 -6.05 24.69
N TYR A 125 -23.46 -6.79 23.66
CA TYR A 125 -22.31 -7.69 23.70
C TYR A 125 -21.36 -7.35 22.56
N ASN A 126 -20.07 -7.25 22.81
CA ASN A 126 -19.08 -7.16 21.73
C ASN A 126 -18.01 -8.23 21.91
N VAL A 127 -17.41 -8.64 20.81
CA VAL A 127 -16.31 -9.62 20.80
C VAL A 127 -15.00 -8.85 20.70
N GLU A 128 -14.04 -9.17 21.56
CA GLU A 128 -12.67 -8.71 21.47
C GLU A 128 -11.76 -9.89 21.13
N THR A 129 -10.97 -9.75 20.08
CA THR A 129 -9.96 -10.74 19.68
C THR A 129 -8.60 -10.07 19.65
N LYS A 130 -7.61 -10.66 20.31
CA LYS A 130 -6.25 -10.14 20.33
C LYS A 130 -5.37 -10.92 19.36
N PHE A 131 -4.50 -10.22 18.66
CA PHE A 131 -3.54 -10.85 17.74
C PHE A 131 -2.22 -10.09 17.71
N VAL A 132 -1.15 -10.77 17.30
CA VAL A 132 0.18 -10.19 17.05
C VAL A 132 0.63 -10.61 15.66
N HIS A 133 1.16 -9.64 14.91
CA HIS A 133 1.77 -9.88 13.60
C HIS A 133 2.86 -8.82 13.38
N THR A 134 4.10 -9.22 13.64
CA THR A 134 5.23 -8.30 13.65
C THR A 134 5.71 -8.01 12.23
N LEU A 135 5.92 -6.74 11.91
CA LEU A 135 6.69 -6.32 10.74
C LEU A 135 8.08 -5.92 11.21
N SER A 136 9.13 -6.26 10.49
CA SER A 136 10.47 -5.77 10.76
C SER A 136 11.19 -5.37 9.48
N ALA A 137 12.17 -4.49 9.61
CA ALA A 137 13.02 -4.04 8.53
C ALA A 137 14.47 -4.10 8.97
N LYS A 138 15.32 -4.66 8.11
CA LYS A 138 16.76 -4.73 8.29
C LYS A 138 17.44 -4.11 7.08
N LEU A 139 18.34 -3.16 7.31
CA LEU A 139 19.20 -2.58 6.29
C LEU A 139 20.62 -3.08 6.52
N GLN A 140 21.19 -3.70 5.49
CA GLN A 140 22.55 -4.20 5.49
C GLN A 140 23.30 -3.71 4.26
N ASP A 141 24.58 -3.38 4.40
CA ASP A 141 25.39 -2.95 3.26
C ASP A 141 26.01 -4.12 2.48
N LYS A 142 26.72 -3.81 1.39
CA LYS A 142 27.48 -4.76 0.58
C LYS A 142 28.51 -5.60 1.36
N THR A 143 28.87 -5.21 2.58
CA THR A 143 29.78 -5.93 3.49
C THR A 143 29.04 -6.78 4.55
N ASP A 144 27.72 -6.91 4.48
CA ASP A 144 26.83 -7.55 5.47
C ASP A 144 26.76 -6.84 6.82
N LYS A 145 27.27 -5.62 6.93
CA LYS A 145 27.12 -4.85 8.15
C LYS A 145 25.68 -4.37 8.28
N VAL A 146 25.03 -4.73 9.38
CA VAL A 146 23.68 -4.22 9.70
C VAL A 146 23.80 -2.75 10.13
N LEU A 147 23.18 -1.87 9.36
CA LEU A 147 23.17 -0.43 9.58
C LEU A 147 21.88 0.05 10.26
N TYR A 148 20.80 -0.73 10.12
CA TYR A 148 19.49 -0.46 10.70
C TYR A 148 18.74 -1.76 10.92
N GLN A 149 18.07 -1.88 12.06
CA GLN A 149 17.10 -2.92 12.32
C GLN A 149 16.01 -2.37 13.23
N LYS A 150 14.75 -2.58 12.87
CA LYS A 150 13.60 -2.16 13.67
C LYS A 150 12.39 -3.06 13.41
N SER A 151 11.58 -3.22 14.44
CA SER A 151 10.32 -3.96 14.40
C SER A 151 9.15 -3.04 14.76
N TRP A 152 7.96 -3.42 14.29
CA TRP A 152 6.67 -2.78 14.53
C TRP A 152 5.63 -3.86 14.85
N ASN A 153 4.54 -3.46 15.51
CA ASN A 153 3.45 -4.36 15.91
C ASN A 153 3.92 -5.54 16.78
N GLU A 154 4.90 -5.30 17.65
CA GLU A 154 5.43 -6.32 18.57
C GLU A 154 4.47 -6.64 19.72
N TYR A 155 3.50 -5.75 19.97
CA TYR A 155 2.52 -5.88 21.02
C TYR A 155 1.13 -6.24 20.49
N PRO A 156 0.28 -6.87 21.32
CA PRO A 156 -1.02 -7.37 20.89
C PRO A 156 -1.95 -6.24 20.47
N GLN A 157 -2.52 -6.40 19.27
CA GLN A 157 -3.56 -5.54 18.73
C GLN A 157 -4.93 -6.10 19.14
N VAL A 158 -5.90 -5.23 19.40
CA VAL A 158 -7.26 -5.63 19.78
C VAL A 158 -8.22 -5.36 18.63
N CYS A 159 -8.80 -6.41 18.08
CA CYS A 159 -9.92 -6.34 17.15
C CYS A 159 -11.24 -6.40 17.91
N LYS A 160 -12.08 -5.37 17.74
CA LYS A 160 -13.39 -5.26 18.38
C LYS A 160 -14.49 -5.38 17.33
N SER A 161 -15.45 -6.26 17.56
CA SER A 161 -16.66 -6.33 16.74
C SER A 161 -17.58 -5.14 16.99
N ALA A 162 -18.63 -5.02 16.16
CA ALA A 162 -19.81 -4.25 16.51
C ALA A 162 -20.53 -4.82 17.75
N ASN A 163 -21.46 -4.04 18.31
CA ASN A 163 -22.33 -4.47 19.39
C ASN A 163 -23.44 -5.39 18.87
N PHE A 164 -23.68 -6.49 19.59
CA PHE A 164 -24.74 -7.46 19.38
C PHE A 164 -25.79 -7.34 20.49
N ASN A 165 -27.03 -7.75 20.20
CA ASN A 165 -28.13 -7.67 21.15
C ASN A 165 -28.22 -8.90 22.05
N SER A 166 -27.48 -9.96 21.74
CA SER A 166 -27.40 -11.17 22.57
C SER A 166 -25.99 -11.77 22.58
N SER A 167 -25.67 -12.49 23.66
CA SER A 167 -24.43 -13.26 23.76
C SER A 167 -24.37 -14.39 22.72
N THR A 168 -25.51 -14.93 22.31
CA THR A 168 -25.61 -15.96 21.26
C THR A 168 -25.19 -15.41 19.89
N GLU A 169 -25.62 -14.21 19.52
CA GLU A 169 -25.18 -13.53 18.30
C GLU A 169 -23.67 -13.27 18.31
N ALA A 170 -23.14 -12.80 19.44
CA ALA A 170 -21.70 -12.61 19.62
C ALA A 170 -20.92 -13.93 19.47
N ALA A 171 -21.41 -15.03 20.06
CA ALA A 171 -20.80 -16.34 19.94
C ALA A 171 -20.85 -16.89 18.49
N LYS A 172 -21.92 -16.60 17.74
CA LYS A 172 -22.00 -16.93 16.31
C LYS A 172 -20.98 -16.14 15.50
N TYR A 173 -20.81 -14.85 15.80
CA TYR A 173 -19.80 -14.01 15.14
C TYR A 173 -18.36 -14.54 15.34
N ILE A 174 -18.02 -15.09 16.51
CA ILE A 174 -16.70 -15.72 16.73
C ILE A 174 -16.42 -16.82 15.69
N LYS A 175 -17.43 -17.62 15.34
CA LYS A 175 -17.30 -18.72 14.38
C LYS A 175 -17.26 -18.26 12.93
N ASP A 176 -18.12 -17.29 12.59
CA ASP A 176 -18.44 -17.00 11.19
C ASP A 176 -17.81 -15.69 10.67
N GLY A 177 -17.37 -14.80 11.56
CA GLY A 177 -17.00 -13.42 11.23
C GLY A 177 -15.66 -12.94 11.76
N ALA A 178 -15.28 -13.32 12.98
CA ALA A 178 -14.11 -12.76 13.66
C ALA A 178 -12.81 -12.87 12.86
N GLY A 179 -12.56 -14.01 12.21
CA GLY A 179 -11.34 -14.20 11.42
C GLY A 179 -11.20 -13.25 10.23
N ARG A 180 -12.32 -12.88 9.58
CA ARG A 180 -12.31 -11.91 8.46
C ARG A 180 -11.97 -10.51 8.95
N ASP A 181 -12.59 -10.09 10.04
CA ASP A 181 -12.42 -8.74 10.58
C ASP A 181 -11.02 -8.58 11.19
N VAL A 182 -10.50 -9.62 11.86
CA VAL A 182 -9.11 -9.69 12.29
C VAL A 182 -8.16 -9.63 11.09
N GLY A 183 -8.40 -10.39 10.02
CA GLY A 183 -7.57 -10.35 8.81
C GLY A 183 -7.52 -8.96 8.16
N LYS A 184 -8.63 -8.23 8.16
CA LYS A 184 -8.68 -6.85 7.67
C LYS A 184 -7.92 -5.89 8.59
N GLN A 185 -8.13 -5.97 9.91
CA GLN A 185 -7.42 -5.11 10.86
C GLN A 185 -5.92 -5.39 10.87
N ASP A 186 -5.52 -6.65 10.69
CA ASP A 186 -4.13 -7.06 10.52
C ASP A 186 -3.52 -6.43 9.27
N GLN A 187 -4.22 -6.48 8.13
CA GLN A 187 -3.80 -5.78 6.91
C GLN A 187 -3.57 -4.28 7.15
N ASP A 188 -4.53 -3.60 7.80
CA ASP A 188 -4.44 -2.17 8.11
C ASP A 188 -3.24 -1.87 9.04
N ALA A 189 -3.01 -2.72 10.05
CA ALA A 189 -1.88 -2.60 10.97
C ALA A 189 -0.53 -2.79 10.27
N ILE A 190 -0.43 -3.71 9.32
CA ILE A 190 0.78 -3.91 8.51
C ILE A 190 1.01 -2.73 7.56
N TYR A 191 -0.02 -2.18 6.91
CA TYR A 191 0.14 -0.96 6.10
C TYR A 191 0.59 0.25 6.92
N ALA A 192 0.05 0.43 8.12
CA ALA A 192 0.49 1.48 9.04
C ALA A 192 1.97 1.29 9.44
N ALA A 193 2.39 0.06 9.74
CA ALA A 193 3.78 -0.26 10.05
C ALA A 193 4.72 0.00 8.85
N LEU A 194 4.31 -0.36 7.63
CA LEU A 194 5.05 -0.09 6.40
C LEU A 194 5.21 1.41 6.11
N ALA A 195 4.17 2.21 6.36
CA ALA A 195 4.23 3.66 6.25
C ALA A 195 5.23 4.26 7.27
N ASN A 196 5.19 3.79 8.52
CA ASN A 196 6.15 4.21 9.54
C ASN A 196 7.59 3.80 9.20
N MET A 197 7.78 2.59 8.67
CA MET A 197 9.07 2.13 8.17
C MET A 197 9.61 3.04 7.06
N LYS A 198 8.78 3.39 6.07
CA LYS A 198 9.16 4.29 4.98
C LYS A 198 9.63 5.65 5.50
N GLU A 199 8.88 6.26 6.42
CA GLU A 199 9.25 7.55 7.02
C GLU A 199 10.54 7.45 7.85
N ASP A 200 10.72 6.36 8.60
CA ASP A 200 11.93 6.12 9.37
C ASP A 200 13.16 5.97 8.46
N LEU A 201 13.04 5.20 7.38
CA LEU A 201 14.11 5.03 6.39
C LEU A 201 14.43 6.36 5.69
N ALA A 202 13.40 7.09 5.25
CA ALA A 202 13.56 8.38 4.58
C ALA A 202 14.23 9.43 5.48
N ARG A 203 13.84 9.52 6.76
CA ARG A 203 14.44 10.46 7.72
C ARG A 203 15.84 10.05 8.15
N THR A 204 16.11 8.75 8.25
CA THR A 204 17.39 8.25 8.77
C THR A 204 18.47 8.26 7.68
N PHE A 205 18.14 7.82 6.47
CA PHE A 205 19.12 7.55 5.42
C PHE A 205 18.88 8.35 4.12
N GLY A 206 17.67 8.85 3.90
CA GLY A 206 17.28 9.48 2.64
C GLY A 206 17.51 10.99 2.55
N TYR A 207 17.77 11.45 1.33
CA TYR A 207 17.70 12.87 0.94
C TYR A 207 16.28 13.17 0.46
N THR A 208 15.44 13.67 1.35
CA THR A 208 13.99 13.82 1.08
C THR A 208 13.69 15.26 0.66
N PRO A 209 13.10 15.51 -0.52
CA PRO A 209 12.59 16.83 -0.87
C PRO A 209 11.48 17.24 0.11
N ILE A 210 11.63 18.40 0.75
CA ILE A 210 10.65 19.00 1.64
C ILE A 210 10.12 20.27 0.99
N THR A 211 8.82 20.48 1.10
CA THR A 211 8.16 21.74 0.78
C THR A 211 7.48 22.25 2.03
N GLU A 212 7.83 23.46 2.45
CA GLU A 212 7.23 24.12 3.60
C GLU A 212 7.18 25.64 3.40
N ASN A 213 6.81 26.38 4.44
CA ASN A 213 6.80 27.83 4.42
C ASN A 213 7.52 28.37 5.65
N PHE A 214 8.33 29.40 5.47
CA PHE A 214 8.74 30.26 6.58
C PHE A 214 7.85 31.50 6.64
N LYS A 215 7.95 32.28 7.72
CA LYS A 215 7.11 33.45 7.92
C LYS A 215 7.95 34.71 8.05
N LEU A 216 7.71 35.68 7.18
CA LEU A 216 8.23 37.04 7.31
C LEU A 216 7.32 37.86 8.22
N GLN A 217 7.88 38.77 9.01
CA GLN A 217 7.18 39.66 9.93
C GLN A 217 6.79 40.94 9.21
N ILE A 218 5.61 40.92 8.58
CA ILE A 218 5.16 41.96 7.68
C ILE A 218 4.26 42.95 8.41
N LEU A 219 4.46 44.24 8.14
CA LEU A 219 3.64 45.31 8.68
C LEU A 219 2.19 45.22 8.17
N ASP A 220 1.25 45.02 9.09
CA ASP A 220 -0.19 44.89 8.80
C ASP A 220 -0.96 46.21 9.00
N THR A 221 -0.30 47.25 9.51
CA THR A 221 -0.96 48.54 9.69
C THR A 221 -1.01 49.34 8.39
N GLU A 222 -2.10 49.20 7.61
CA GLU A 222 -2.30 49.85 6.30
C GLU A 222 -2.00 51.36 6.27
N LYS A 223 -2.30 52.07 7.37
CA LYS A 223 -2.11 53.53 7.47
C LYS A 223 -0.66 53.94 7.72
N HIS A 224 0.22 53.00 8.02
CA HIS A 224 1.62 53.27 8.26
C HIS A 224 2.33 53.61 6.95
N PRO A 225 3.18 54.66 6.89
CA PRO A 225 3.78 55.14 5.64
C PRO A 225 4.63 54.08 4.91
N ASP A 226 5.18 53.11 5.65
CA ASP A 226 6.00 52.04 5.06
C ASP A 226 5.20 50.79 4.67
N TYR A 227 3.88 50.73 4.92
CA TYR A 227 3.04 49.54 4.68
C TYR A 227 3.22 49.00 3.25
N ALA A 228 3.06 49.86 2.23
CA ALA A 228 3.18 49.46 0.84
C ALA A 228 4.57 48.87 0.50
N GLY A 229 5.62 49.36 1.16
CA GLY A 229 6.98 48.85 0.98
C GLY A 229 7.13 47.43 1.54
N PHE A 230 6.61 47.17 2.74
CA PHE A 230 6.60 45.84 3.34
C PHE A 230 5.82 44.83 2.49
N GLN A 231 4.65 45.22 1.99
CA GLN A 231 3.84 44.37 1.11
C GLN A 231 4.54 44.06 -0.22
N GLN A 232 5.25 45.04 -0.80
CA GLN A 232 6.03 44.81 -2.02
C GLN A 232 7.23 43.88 -1.75
N ALA A 233 7.94 44.04 -0.64
CA ALA A 233 9.04 43.15 -0.27
C ALA A 233 8.57 41.71 -0.04
N LEU A 234 7.40 41.50 0.60
CA LEU A 234 6.78 40.18 0.72
C LEU A 234 6.46 39.58 -0.65
N LYS A 235 5.92 40.37 -1.58
CA LYS A 235 5.60 39.92 -2.94
C LYS A 235 6.86 39.51 -3.70
N ASP A 236 7.92 40.29 -3.59
CA ASP A 236 9.21 40.00 -4.23
C ASP A 236 9.85 38.73 -3.65
N ALA A 237 9.82 38.57 -2.33
CA ALA A 237 10.27 37.36 -1.66
C ALA A 237 9.45 36.14 -2.11
N ASN A 238 8.12 36.22 -2.13
CA ASN A 238 7.27 35.14 -2.60
C ASN A 238 7.57 34.74 -4.05
N ALA A 239 7.74 35.72 -4.95
CA ALA A 239 8.07 35.45 -6.34
C ALA A 239 9.44 34.77 -6.49
N ALA A 240 10.45 35.20 -5.74
CA ALA A 240 11.78 34.60 -5.76
C ALA A 240 11.76 33.16 -5.22
N PHE A 241 11.24 32.97 -4.01
CA PHE A 241 11.31 31.69 -3.31
C PHE A 241 10.34 30.63 -3.87
N ALA A 242 9.27 31.03 -4.57
CA ALA A 242 8.46 30.10 -5.36
C ALA A 242 9.24 29.39 -6.48
N THR A 243 10.38 29.95 -6.92
CA THR A 243 11.28 29.31 -7.90
C THR A 243 12.31 28.37 -7.26
N MET A 244 12.40 28.34 -5.93
CA MET A 244 13.34 27.49 -5.20
C MET A 244 12.97 26.02 -5.40
N ARG A 245 13.98 25.20 -5.75
CA ARG A 245 13.82 23.77 -5.98
C ARG A 245 14.89 23.00 -5.24
N ALA A 246 14.51 21.89 -4.61
CA ALA A 246 15.43 21.03 -3.87
C ALA A 246 16.57 20.47 -4.73
N ASP A 247 16.33 20.26 -6.02
CA ASP A 247 17.26 19.64 -6.97
C ASP A 247 18.02 20.66 -7.85
N LYS A 248 17.96 21.97 -7.54
CA LYS A 248 18.58 23.03 -8.35
C LYS A 248 19.40 23.98 -7.48
N PRO A 249 20.53 24.53 -7.99
CA PRO A 249 21.27 25.59 -7.29
C PRO A 249 20.42 26.83 -7.00
N LEU A 250 20.83 27.60 -5.99
CA LEU A 250 20.11 28.79 -5.49
C LEU A 250 20.38 30.08 -6.28
N ASP A 251 21.21 30.07 -7.32
CA ASP A 251 21.69 31.29 -7.99
C ASP A 251 20.55 32.17 -8.50
N SER A 252 19.55 31.58 -9.17
CA SER A 252 18.37 32.32 -9.64
C SER A 252 17.54 32.90 -8.49
N VAL A 253 17.38 32.14 -7.40
CA VAL A 253 16.61 32.59 -6.22
C VAL A 253 17.31 33.80 -5.59
N ARG A 254 18.64 33.73 -5.44
CA ARG A 254 19.46 34.83 -4.88
C ARG A 254 19.31 36.11 -5.68
N ILE A 255 19.31 36.03 -7.02
CA ILE A 255 19.13 37.19 -7.90
C ILE A 255 17.74 37.78 -7.72
N LEU A 256 16.70 36.95 -7.76
CA LEU A 256 15.31 37.40 -7.66
C LEU A 256 14.97 37.98 -6.27
N SER A 257 15.62 37.52 -5.20
CA SER A 257 15.37 38.01 -3.84
C SER A 257 16.01 39.35 -3.51
N GLN A 258 16.89 39.89 -4.37
CA GLN A 258 17.68 41.09 -4.05
C GLN A 258 16.82 42.32 -3.73
N SER A 259 15.69 42.51 -4.42
CA SER A 259 14.79 43.64 -4.17
C SER A 259 14.19 43.61 -2.77
N ALA A 260 13.78 42.43 -2.28
CA ALA A 260 13.26 42.27 -0.93
C ALA A 260 14.35 42.49 0.14
N ILE A 261 15.54 41.92 -0.07
CA ILE A 261 16.69 42.09 0.84
C ILE A 261 17.07 43.57 0.95
N ALA A 262 17.23 44.26 -0.19
CA ALA A 262 17.59 45.67 -0.23
C ALA A 262 16.56 46.57 0.47
N PHE A 263 15.26 46.21 0.39
CA PHE A 263 14.22 46.91 1.13
C PHE A 263 14.45 46.79 2.65
N PHE A 264 14.56 45.56 3.18
CA PHE A 264 14.71 45.37 4.62
C PHE A 264 16.04 45.91 5.16
N GLU A 265 17.14 45.82 4.38
CA GLU A 265 18.42 46.43 4.72
C GLU A 265 18.31 47.95 4.88
N LYS A 266 17.58 48.61 3.99
CA LYS A 266 17.35 50.05 4.09
C LYS A 266 16.46 50.41 5.28
N GLN A 267 15.42 49.62 5.55
CA GLN A 267 14.45 49.96 6.60
C GLN A 267 14.99 49.70 8.01
N LYS A 268 15.84 48.68 8.23
CA LYS A 268 16.35 48.36 9.57
C LYS A 268 17.09 49.53 10.24
N ASP A 269 17.69 50.42 9.45
CA ASP A 269 18.46 51.56 9.92
C ASP A 269 17.60 52.84 10.08
N LYS A 270 16.36 52.82 9.56
CA LYS A 270 15.40 53.93 9.67
C LYS A 270 14.75 54.03 11.06
N TYR A 271 14.56 52.90 11.72
CA TYR A 271 13.76 52.81 12.94
C TYR A 271 14.61 52.98 14.21
N ASP A 272 14.11 53.80 15.14
CA ASP A 272 14.74 54.03 16.44
C ASP A 272 14.46 52.85 17.39
N ALA A 273 15.52 52.31 17.99
CA ALA A 273 15.40 51.21 18.95
C ALA A 273 15.02 51.68 20.37
N ALA A 274 15.05 52.99 20.63
CA ALA A 274 14.65 53.57 21.91
C ALA A 274 13.13 53.60 22.09
N ASP A 275 12.36 53.69 21.00
CA ASP A 275 10.90 53.66 21.03
C ASP A 275 10.37 52.25 20.76
N LYS A 276 9.27 51.85 21.41
CA LYS A 276 8.75 50.47 21.32
C LYS A 276 8.30 50.09 19.91
N ALA A 277 7.74 51.03 19.14
CA ALA A 277 7.23 50.78 17.80
C ALA A 277 8.38 50.64 16.79
N GLY A 278 9.37 51.53 16.84
CA GLY A 278 10.61 51.47 16.10
C GLY A 278 11.43 50.23 16.44
N LYS A 279 11.56 49.87 17.72
CA LYS A 279 12.20 48.61 18.18
C LYS A 279 11.54 47.37 17.57
N LYS A 280 10.20 47.36 17.47
CA LYS A 280 9.40 46.28 16.84
C LYS A 280 9.62 46.21 15.33
N LEU A 281 9.59 47.34 14.61
CA LEU A 281 9.82 47.40 13.16
C LEU A 281 11.27 47.06 12.79
N LYS A 282 12.24 47.50 13.60
CA LYS A 282 13.65 47.14 13.47
C LYS A 282 13.86 45.64 13.65
N TYR A 283 13.23 45.06 14.67
CA TYR A 283 13.20 43.61 14.88
C TYR A 283 12.68 42.89 13.63
N ALA A 284 11.54 43.31 13.08
CA ALA A 284 10.95 42.68 11.90
C ALA A 284 11.94 42.66 10.72
N CYS A 285 12.54 43.80 10.40
CA CYS A 285 13.50 43.90 9.31
C CYS A 285 14.74 43.00 9.55
N LEU A 286 15.28 43.00 10.76
CA LEU A 286 16.45 42.18 11.11
C LEU A 286 16.12 40.68 11.06
N TYR A 287 14.97 40.27 11.59
CA TYR A 287 14.58 38.87 11.60
C TYR A 287 14.26 38.36 10.19
N ASP A 288 13.56 39.16 9.39
CA ASP A 288 13.26 38.85 8.00
C ASP A 288 14.53 38.73 7.15
N LEU A 289 15.50 39.62 7.33
CA LEU A 289 16.82 39.48 6.71
C LEU A 289 17.52 38.19 7.13
N GLY A 290 17.49 37.87 8.43
CA GLY A 290 18.02 36.62 8.95
C GLY A 290 17.41 35.39 8.26
N LEU A 291 16.08 35.35 8.14
CA LEU A 291 15.35 34.26 7.48
C LEU A 291 15.65 34.17 5.98
N LEU A 292 15.64 35.30 5.26
CA LEU A 292 15.95 35.34 3.84
C LEU A 292 17.37 34.81 3.58
N HIS A 293 18.37 35.27 4.35
CA HIS A 293 19.74 34.78 4.20
C HIS A 293 19.91 33.32 4.62
N TYR A 294 19.20 32.86 5.66
CA TYR A 294 19.22 31.46 6.09
C TYR A 294 18.75 30.53 4.97
N TRP A 295 17.60 30.83 4.35
CA TRP A 295 17.06 29.99 3.28
C TRP A 295 17.84 30.11 1.96
N LEU A 296 18.58 31.19 1.74
CA LEU A 296 19.55 31.33 0.64
C LEU A 296 20.91 30.66 0.94
N GLU A 297 21.02 30.01 2.10
CA GLU A 297 22.22 29.37 2.64
C GLU A 297 23.43 30.32 2.73
N ASN A 298 23.17 31.61 2.94
CA ASN A 298 24.19 32.61 3.30
C ASN A 298 24.28 32.72 4.82
N PHE A 299 24.77 31.65 5.44
CA PHE A 299 24.70 31.47 6.89
C PHE A 299 25.50 32.48 7.71
N ASP A 300 26.55 33.09 7.15
CA ASP A 300 27.33 34.11 7.87
C ASP A 300 26.53 35.41 8.01
N GLN A 301 25.82 35.83 6.96
CA GLN A 301 24.91 36.97 7.02
C GLN A 301 23.69 36.67 7.88
N ALA A 302 23.11 35.48 7.74
CA ALA A 302 21.97 35.06 8.56
C ALA A 302 22.30 35.11 10.06
N GLU A 303 23.48 34.63 10.45
CA GLU A 303 23.95 34.65 11.85
C GLU A 303 24.20 36.08 12.34
N THR A 304 24.74 36.95 11.49
CA THR A 304 24.91 38.38 11.81
C THR A 304 23.57 39.03 12.15
N PHE A 305 22.54 38.78 11.35
CA PHE A 305 21.19 39.30 11.59
C PHE A 305 20.51 38.63 12.79
N ALA A 306 20.70 37.33 13.01
CA ALA A 306 20.19 36.63 14.18
C ALA A 306 20.76 37.24 15.49
N GLN A 307 22.05 37.53 15.54
CA GLN A 307 22.69 38.21 16.67
C GLN A 307 22.17 39.64 16.83
N ALA A 308 21.93 40.35 15.72
CA ALA A 308 21.33 41.68 15.75
C ALA A 308 19.88 41.66 16.29
N VAL A 309 19.09 40.61 16.01
CA VAL A 309 17.76 40.39 16.61
C VAL A 309 17.87 40.23 18.13
N VAL A 310 18.84 39.44 18.60
CA VAL A 310 19.10 39.28 20.05
C VAL A 310 19.48 40.61 20.69
N ALA A 311 20.39 41.35 20.06
CA ALA A 311 20.84 42.66 20.54
C ALA A 311 19.73 43.73 20.49
N ASN A 312 18.80 43.62 19.53
CA ASN A 312 17.65 44.50 19.45
C ASN A 312 16.68 44.25 20.60
N ASP A 313 16.65 43.08 21.26
CA ASP A 313 15.92 42.83 22.52
C ASP A 313 14.40 43.10 22.45
N PHE A 314 13.77 42.95 21.29
CA PHE A 314 12.30 42.96 21.17
C PHE A 314 11.73 41.55 21.38
N ASP A 315 12.20 40.59 20.57
CA ASP A 315 11.99 39.16 20.79
C ASP A 315 13.32 38.40 20.58
N PRO A 316 14.21 38.38 21.60
CA PRO A 316 15.53 37.78 21.47
C PRO A 316 15.49 36.26 21.34
N LYS A 317 14.33 35.60 21.56
CA LYS A 317 14.22 34.14 21.41
C LYS A 317 14.29 33.73 19.94
N ASP A 318 13.72 34.53 19.05
CA ASP A 318 13.71 34.24 17.62
C ASP A 318 15.11 34.29 17.02
N GLY A 319 15.93 35.27 17.42
CA GLY A 319 17.33 35.34 17.02
C GLY A 319 18.13 34.14 17.53
N LYS A 320 17.95 33.73 18.78
CA LYS A 320 18.61 32.54 19.35
C LYS A 320 18.23 31.27 18.61
N ARG A 321 16.94 31.07 18.35
CA ARG A 321 16.43 29.92 17.60
C ARG A 321 16.98 29.90 16.17
N LEU A 322 17.04 31.05 15.50
CA LEU A 322 17.61 31.13 14.16
C LEU A 322 19.10 30.75 14.15
N SER A 323 19.88 31.18 15.16
CA SER A 323 21.27 30.74 15.31
C SER A 323 21.41 29.24 15.56
N GLU A 324 20.50 28.63 16.33
CA GLU A 324 20.43 27.18 16.53
C GLU A 324 20.14 26.46 15.20
N ASP A 325 19.15 26.93 14.43
CA ASP A 325 18.79 26.39 13.12
C ASP A 325 19.98 26.49 12.12
N ILE A 326 20.69 27.63 12.11
CA ILE A 326 21.91 27.83 11.31
C ILE A 326 22.99 26.81 11.69
N ALA A 327 23.25 26.63 12.98
CA ALA A 327 24.27 25.71 13.48
C ALA A 327 23.91 24.26 13.14
N GLU A 328 22.64 23.86 13.32
CA GLU A 328 22.16 22.53 12.94
C GLU A 328 22.33 22.29 11.44
N GLN A 329 21.99 23.27 10.61
CA GLN A 329 22.09 23.14 9.17
C GLN A 329 23.54 23.02 8.68
N ARG A 330 24.49 23.79 9.24
CA ARG A 330 25.93 23.61 8.99
C ARG A 330 26.42 22.23 9.41
N ALA A 331 25.97 21.73 10.56
CA ALA A 331 26.30 20.39 11.03
C ALA A 331 25.74 19.30 10.11
N ASN A 332 24.51 19.49 9.60
CA ASN A 332 23.88 18.59 8.64
C ASN A 332 24.64 18.51 7.31
N GLN A 333 25.00 19.67 6.77
CA GLN A 333 25.82 19.80 5.56
C GLN A 333 27.18 19.11 5.73
N THR A 334 27.88 19.39 6.82
CA THR A 334 29.17 18.76 7.14
C THR A 334 29.04 17.24 7.28
N ARG A 335 28.05 16.76 8.05
CA ARG A 335 27.82 15.32 8.26
C ARG A 335 27.56 14.58 6.95
N CYS A 336 26.87 15.20 6.01
CA CYS A 336 26.53 14.61 4.71
C CYS A 336 27.59 14.89 3.63
N SER A 337 28.68 15.58 3.96
CA SER A 337 29.70 16.03 2.99
C SER A 337 29.09 16.81 1.82
N ARG A 338 28.15 17.70 2.13
CA ARG A 338 27.47 18.58 1.17
C ARG A 338 27.66 20.04 1.58
N SER A 339 27.77 20.93 0.61
CA SER A 339 27.84 22.38 0.83
C SER A 339 26.47 23.06 0.81
N SER A 340 25.42 22.35 0.40
CA SER A 340 24.09 22.89 0.17
C SER A 340 23.01 21.80 0.30
N SER A 341 21.79 22.20 0.63
CA SER A 341 20.58 21.36 0.55
C SER A 341 19.86 21.45 -0.80
N HIS A 342 20.47 22.14 -1.76
CA HIS A 342 19.91 22.43 -3.07
C HIS A 342 20.85 21.89 -4.14
N PHE A 343 20.74 20.58 -4.42
CA PHE A 343 21.62 19.88 -5.34
C PHE A 343 20.93 18.70 -6.02
N ALA A 344 21.36 18.36 -7.23
CA ALA A 344 20.86 17.20 -7.95
C ALA A 344 21.48 15.90 -7.41
N MET A 345 20.67 14.86 -7.27
CA MET A 345 21.16 13.50 -7.07
C MET A 345 21.52 12.91 -8.44
N GLU A 346 22.81 12.83 -8.75
CA GLU A 346 23.29 12.33 -10.04
C GLU A 346 23.38 10.80 -10.05
N PHE A 347 22.65 10.16 -10.95
CA PHE A 347 22.77 8.72 -11.23
C PHE A 347 23.18 8.54 -12.69
N LYS A 348 24.41 8.06 -12.94
CA LYS A 348 24.86 7.74 -14.30
C LYS A 348 24.23 6.41 -14.72
N GLU A 349 23.41 6.41 -15.77
CA GLU A 349 22.72 5.21 -16.25
C GLU A 349 23.68 4.10 -16.72
N GLU A 350 24.85 4.49 -17.21
CA GLU A 350 25.88 3.61 -17.77
C GLU A 350 26.62 2.77 -16.70
N GLU A 351 26.49 3.09 -15.40
CA GLU A 351 27.13 2.36 -14.29
C GLU A 351 26.24 1.24 -13.69
N VAL A 352 24.95 1.16 -14.07
CA VAL A 352 24.02 0.15 -13.51
C VAL A 352 24.44 -1.28 -13.88
N ALA A 353 25.25 -1.46 -14.93
CA ALA A 353 25.66 -2.76 -15.44
C ALA A 353 26.79 -3.45 -14.66
N VAL A 354 27.45 -2.80 -13.68
CA VAL A 354 28.66 -3.34 -13.03
C VAL A 354 28.62 -3.32 -11.49
N VAL A 355 27.47 -3.08 -10.86
CA VAL A 355 27.41 -3.02 -9.39
C VAL A 355 27.13 -4.40 -8.79
N ALA A 356 28.20 -4.99 -8.23
CA ALA A 356 28.31 -6.11 -7.30
C ALA A 356 27.52 -7.41 -7.63
N GLU A 357 28.25 -8.51 -7.85
CA GLU A 357 27.76 -9.91 -7.93
C GLU A 357 26.93 -10.38 -6.71
N LYS A 358 26.85 -9.58 -5.64
CA LYS A 358 26.25 -9.99 -4.38
C LYS A 358 24.72 -9.95 -4.46
N GLU A 359 24.13 -11.12 -4.67
CA GLU A 359 22.69 -11.32 -4.49
C GLU A 359 22.36 -11.42 -2.99
N PHE A 360 21.65 -10.41 -2.47
CA PHE A 360 21.07 -10.49 -1.14
C PHE A 360 19.94 -11.51 -1.16
N LYS A 361 20.13 -12.61 -0.44
CA LYS A 361 19.13 -13.67 -0.33
C LYS A 361 18.15 -13.32 0.78
N THR A 362 16.87 -13.55 0.52
CA THR A 362 15.85 -13.63 1.58
C THR A 362 16.21 -14.75 2.54
N ASP A 363 15.66 -14.74 3.75
CA ASP A 363 15.76 -15.91 4.65
C ASP A 363 15.02 -17.11 4.05
N ALA A 364 15.73 -17.88 3.23
CA ALA A 364 15.23 -19.08 2.57
C ALA A 364 14.96 -20.20 3.60
N GLY A 365 15.57 -20.15 4.79
CA GLY A 365 15.38 -21.14 5.85
C GLY A 365 13.96 -21.12 6.41
N LEU A 366 13.41 -19.93 6.67
CA LEU A 366 12.02 -19.76 7.11
C LEU A 366 11.00 -20.30 6.09
N ARG A 367 11.28 -20.16 4.80
CA ARG A 367 10.38 -20.59 3.71
C ARG A 367 10.40 -22.09 3.50
N VAL A 368 11.57 -22.73 3.61
CA VAL A 368 11.74 -24.18 3.44
C VAL A 368 11.16 -24.96 4.64
N GLU A 369 11.36 -24.50 5.88
CA GLU A 369 10.78 -25.15 7.06
C GLU A 369 9.25 -24.97 7.13
N ALA A 370 8.71 -23.78 6.82
CA ALA A 370 7.26 -23.58 6.71
C ALA A 370 6.64 -24.46 5.61
N PHE A 371 7.32 -24.63 4.47
CA PHE A 371 6.91 -25.57 3.43
C PHE A 371 6.94 -27.03 3.91
N LYS A 372 7.96 -27.44 4.68
CA LYS A 372 8.01 -28.78 5.27
C LYS A 372 6.87 -29.01 6.26
N GLU A 373 6.48 -28.01 7.05
CA GLU A 373 5.33 -28.09 7.97
C GLU A 373 4.00 -28.20 7.22
N ASP A 374 3.77 -27.36 6.20
CA ASP A 374 2.56 -27.42 5.37
C ASP A 374 2.44 -28.75 4.60
N LYS A 375 3.59 -29.32 4.19
CA LYS A 375 3.68 -30.65 3.58
C LYS A 375 3.47 -31.78 4.59
N LYS A 376 3.96 -31.65 5.83
CA LYS A 376 3.72 -32.61 6.94
C LYS A 376 2.27 -32.63 7.40
N ALA A 377 1.47 -31.61 7.08
CA ALA A 377 0.03 -31.59 7.34
C ALA A 377 -0.80 -32.40 6.32
N LEU A 378 -0.17 -33.09 5.36
CA LEU A 378 -0.87 -34.13 4.59
C LEU A 378 -1.21 -35.31 5.52
N SER A 379 -2.38 -35.90 5.35
CA SER A 379 -2.72 -37.14 6.06
C SER A 379 -1.70 -38.24 5.71
N GLU A 380 -1.61 -39.30 6.53
CA GLU A 380 -0.74 -40.45 6.24
C GLU A 380 -0.95 -41.06 4.84
N ASN A 381 -2.13 -40.85 4.24
CA ASN A 381 -2.49 -41.34 2.91
C ASN A 381 -2.35 -40.29 1.79
N GLY A 382 -1.87 -39.08 2.10
CA GLY A 382 -1.83 -37.98 1.16
C GLY A 382 -0.94 -38.26 -0.05
N LYS A 383 -1.35 -37.79 -1.24
CA LYS A 383 -0.57 -37.91 -2.48
C LYS A 383 -0.34 -36.56 -3.15
N GLU A 384 0.79 -36.47 -3.82
CA GLU A 384 1.20 -35.32 -4.62
C GLU A 384 1.14 -35.68 -6.10
N PHE A 385 0.48 -34.86 -6.91
CA PHE A 385 0.42 -35.02 -8.37
C PHE A 385 0.88 -33.74 -9.05
N PRO A 386 1.88 -33.78 -9.94
CA PRO A 386 2.25 -32.61 -10.72
C PRO A 386 1.07 -32.16 -11.60
N GLY A 387 0.95 -30.85 -11.80
CA GLY A 387 -0.16 -30.27 -12.52
C GLY A 387 -0.04 -28.77 -12.80
N SER A 388 -1.11 -28.23 -13.35
CA SER A 388 -1.26 -26.81 -13.63
C SER A 388 -2.67 -26.34 -13.35
N LEU A 389 -2.84 -25.08 -12.98
CA LEU A 389 -4.14 -24.42 -12.88
C LEU A 389 -4.14 -23.13 -13.69
N TYR A 390 -5.30 -22.76 -14.22
CA TYR A 390 -5.55 -21.56 -14.98
C TYR A 390 -6.61 -20.73 -14.24
N SER A 391 -6.22 -19.54 -13.77
CA SER A 391 -7.06 -18.63 -13.00
C SER A 391 -6.89 -17.21 -13.51
N ASN A 392 -7.99 -16.51 -13.81
CA ASN A 392 -7.96 -15.13 -14.32
C ASN A 392 -7.01 -14.90 -15.52
N GLY A 393 -6.85 -15.91 -16.39
CA GLY A 393 -5.97 -15.81 -17.57
C GLY A 393 -4.48 -16.11 -17.31
N GLU A 394 -4.10 -16.47 -16.08
CA GLU A 394 -2.73 -16.84 -15.74
C GLU A 394 -2.60 -18.35 -15.47
N GLU A 395 -1.56 -18.99 -16.03
CA GLU A 395 -1.19 -20.36 -15.71
C GLU A 395 -0.29 -20.39 -14.45
N GLY A 396 -0.62 -21.28 -13.51
CA GLY A 396 0.26 -21.67 -12.41
C GLY A 396 0.65 -23.13 -12.55
N LYS A 397 1.95 -23.41 -12.67
CA LYS A 397 2.50 -24.78 -12.60
C LYS A 397 2.86 -25.14 -11.17
N GLY A 398 2.69 -26.40 -10.81
CA GLY A 398 2.89 -26.86 -9.44
C GLY A 398 2.44 -28.28 -9.21
N SER A 399 2.08 -28.59 -7.96
CA SER A 399 1.59 -29.90 -7.56
C SER A 399 0.25 -29.80 -6.84
N PHE A 400 -0.69 -30.69 -7.15
CA PHE A 400 -1.88 -30.91 -6.35
C PHE A 400 -1.54 -31.82 -5.19
N LEU A 401 -1.86 -31.38 -3.97
CA LEU A 401 -1.72 -32.15 -2.74
C LEU A 401 -3.13 -32.60 -2.34
N LEU A 402 -3.35 -33.92 -2.32
CA LEU A 402 -4.62 -34.51 -1.92
C LEU A 402 -4.45 -35.17 -0.56
N ASP A 403 -5.24 -34.75 0.42
CA ASP A 403 -5.14 -35.34 1.76
C ASP A 403 -5.65 -36.79 1.77
N ASP A 404 -6.61 -37.13 0.90
CA ASP A 404 -7.05 -38.51 0.65
C ASP A 404 -7.25 -38.73 -0.86
N PRO A 405 -6.34 -39.46 -1.55
CA PRO A 405 -6.45 -39.71 -2.98
C PRO A 405 -7.61 -40.65 -3.32
N ASN A 406 -8.10 -41.43 -2.34
CA ASN A 406 -9.24 -42.32 -2.56
C ASN A 406 -10.55 -41.56 -2.52
N PHE A 407 -10.60 -40.36 -1.93
CA PHE A 407 -11.79 -39.53 -1.84
C PHE A 407 -11.43 -38.08 -2.17
N ILE A 408 -11.58 -37.68 -3.42
CA ILE A 408 -11.16 -36.35 -3.87
C ILE A 408 -12.37 -35.43 -3.79
N ALA A 409 -12.39 -34.48 -2.86
CA ALA A 409 -13.37 -33.41 -2.74
C ALA A 409 -12.65 -32.07 -2.89
N PHE A 410 -12.75 -31.47 -4.08
CA PHE A 410 -11.94 -30.32 -4.49
C PHE A 410 -11.98 -29.16 -3.50
N ASP A 411 -13.13 -28.88 -2.88
CA ASP A 411 -13.35 -27.80 -1.93
C ASP A 411 -12.83 -28.09 -0.51
N LYS A 412 -12.52 -29.35 -0.19
CA LYS A 412 -12.16 -29.79 1.17
C LYS A 412 -10.71 -30.23 1.28
N ASN A 413 -10.31 -31.21 0.46
CA ASN A 413 -9.08 -31.97 0.67
C ASN A 413 -8.09 -31.88 -0.49
N VAL A 414 -8.29 -30.92 -1.41
CA VAL A 414 -7.36 -30.61 -2.49
C VAL A 414 -6.70 -29.27 -2.23
N ARG A 415 -5.37 -29.28 -2.20
CA ARG A 415 -4.53 -28.08 -2.14
C ARG A 415 -3.66 -28.03 -3.39
N PHE A 416 -3.18 -26.85 -3.75
CA PHE A 416 -2.23 -26.66 -4.84
C PHE A 416 -0.97 -25.98 -4.30
N ALA A 417 0.17 -26.63 -4.54
CA ALA A 417 1.51 -26.14 -4.28
C ALA A 417 2.06 -25.52 -5.57
N LYS A 418 1.97 -24.19 -5.72
CA LYS A 418 2.56 -23.49 -6.87
C LYS A 418 4.06 -23.34 -6.64
N ASP A 419 4.87 -23.92 -7.52
CA ASP A 419 6.32 -23.74 -7.52
C ASP A 419 6.65 -22.44 -8.26
N MET A 420 7.25 -21.49 -7.56
CA MET A 420 7.89 -20.33 -8.16
C MET A 420 9.37 -20.46 -7.81
N GLU A 421 10.28 -20.10 -8.72
CA GLU A 421 11.75 -20.29 -8.62
C GLU A 421 12.41 -19.96 -7.25
N LYS A 422 11.72 -19.21 -6.37
CA LYS A 422 12.17 -18.83 -5.03
C LYS A 422 11.15 -19.08 -3.89
N ASN A 423 9.94 -19.58 -4.17
CA ASN A 423 8.82 -19.74 -3.23
C ASN A 423 7.86 -20.86 -3.66
N VAL A 424 7.50 -21.77 -2.74
CA VAL A 424 6.37 -22.68 -2.95
C VAL A 424 5.17 -22.20 -2.15
N TYR A 425 4.02 -21.97 -2.79
CA TYR A 425 2.78 -21.55 -2.14
C TYR A 425 1.79 -22.71 -2.09
N VAL A 426 1.39 -23.15 -0.90
CA VAL A 426 0.33 -24.16 -0.74
C VAL A 426 -0.98 -23.47 -0.41
N PHE A 427 -1.98 -23.54 -1.27
CA PHE A 427 -3.29 -22.94 -1.02
C PHE A 427 -4.43 -23.86 -1.45
N ARG A 428 -5.63 -23.64 -0.91
CA ARG A 428 -6.85 -24.25 -1.46
C ARG A 428 -7.32 -23.40 -2.64
N PRO A 429 -7.39 -23.94 -3.88
CA PRO A 429 -7.85 -23.16 -5.02
C PRO A 429 -9.26 -22.59 -4.79
N ASP A 430 -9.46 -21.32 -5.12
CA ASP A 430 -10.81 -20.75 -5.22
C ASP A 430 -11.43 -21.22 -6.54
N TRP A 431 -12.11 -22.37 -6.49
CA TRP A 431 -12.68 -23.05 -7.67
C TRP A 431 -13.70 -22.21 -8.45
N LYS A 432 -14.16 -21.07 -7.91
CA LYS A 432 -15.00 -20.12 -8.66
C LYS A 432 -14.19 -19.24 -9.62
N LYS A 433 -12.87 -19.12 -9.40
CA LYS A 433 -11.92 -18.34 -10.21
C LYS A 433 -11.06 -19.20 -11.12
N ILE A 434 -10.95 -20.49 -10.79
CA ILE A 434 -10.31 -21.47 -11.68
C ILE A 434 -11.20 -21.67 -12.91
N THR A 435 -10.59 -21.67 -14.09
CA THR A 435 -11.27 -21.92 -15.37
C THR A 435 -10.90 -23.30 -15.92
N GLU A 436 -9.65 -23.69 -15.74
CA GLU A 436 -9.09 -24.96 -16.20
C GLU A 436 -7.97 -25.40 -15.27
N PHE A 437 -7.75 -26.71 -15.14
CA PHE A 437 -6.60 -27.27 -14.45
C PHE A 437 -6.32 -28.69 -14.92
N SER A 438 -5.13 -29.20 -14.63
CA SER A 438 -4.76 -30.58 -14.94
C SER A 438 -3.89 -31.18 -13.85
N PHE A 439 -4.11 -32.45 -13.55
CA PHE A 439 -3.25 -33.27 -12.69
C PHE A 439 -3.41 -34.74 -13.07
N ASP A 440 -2.40 -35.56 -12.81
CA ASP A 440 -2.43 -37.00 -13.10
C ASP A 440 -2.78 -37.34 -14.57
N GLY A 441 -2.27 -36.52 -15.51
CA GLY A 441 -2.54 -36.67 -16.95
C GLY A 441 -3.97 -36.34 -17.38
N ARG A 442 -4.83 -35.87 -16.45
CA ARG A 442 -6.23 -35.54 -16.69
C ARG A 442 -6.41 -34.03 -16.77
N ARG A 443 -7.27 -33.56 -17.68
CA ARG A 443 -7.66 -32.16 -17.85
C ARG A 443 -9.05 -31.93 -17.28
N PHE A 444 -9.25 -30.79 -16.64
CA PHE A 444 -10.51 -30.40 -16.02
C PHE A 444 -10.86 -28.96 -16.36
N LYS A 445 -12.15 -28.66 -16.53
CA LYS A 445 -12.68 -27.31 -16.62
C LYS A 445 -13.66 -27.03 -15.50
N CYS A 446 -13.73 -25.77 -15.09
CA CYS A 446 -14.67 -25.28 -14.09
C CYS A 446 -15.75 -24.44 -14.78
N LEU A 447 -16.91 -25.04 -15.05
CA LEU A 447 -17.96 -24.44 -15.88
C LEU A 447 -19.31 -24.38 -15.16
N PRO A 448 -20.15 -23.35 -15.38
CA PRO A 448 -21.50 -23.32 -14.84
C PRO A 448 -22.34 -24.44 -15.46
N PHE A 449 -22.86 -25.34 -14.62
CA PHE A 449 -23.70 -26.45 -15.05
C PHE A 449 -24.78 -26.80 -14.03
N GLN A 450 -25.97 -27.15 -14.54
CA GLN A 450 -27.08 -27.62 -13.74
C GLN A 450 -27.17 -29.15 -13.87
N SER A 451 -26.84 -29.83 -12.79
CA SER A 451 -26.83 -31.29 -12.72
C SER A 451 -28.23 -31.86 -12.90
N ALA A 452 -28.39 -32.95 -13.67
CA ALA A 452 -29.67 -33.62 -13.82
C ALA A 452 -30.14 -34.26 -12.51
N SER A 453 -29.20 -34.75 -11.70
CA SER A 453 -29.43 -35.31 -10.36
C SER A 453 -29.84 -34.26 -9.31
N GLU A 454 -29.61 -32.97 -9.57
CA GLU A 454 -29.92 -31.88 -8.62
C GLU A 454 -31.13 -31.03 -9.04
N MET A 455 -31.83 -31.41 -10.13
CA MET A 455 -33.00 -30.70 -10.64
C MET A 455 -34.18 -30.77 -9.65
N SER A 456 -34.16 -29.89 -8.66
CA SER A 456 -35.36 -29.39 -7.98
C SER A 456 -35.87 -28.16 -8.72
N PHE A 457 -37.19 -27.93 -8.71
CA PHE A 457 -37.82 -26.73 -9.28
C PHE A 457 -37.16 -25.48 -8.66
N GLY A 458 -36.42 -24.71 -9.46
CA GLY A 458 -35.75 -23.47 -9.04
C GLY A 458 -34.27 -23.59 -8.65
N SER A 459 -33.63 -24.75 -8.84
CA SER A 459 -32.18 -24.89 -8.64
C SER A 459 -31.39 -23.96 -9.57
N LYS A 460 -30.42 -23.23 -9.00
CA LYS A 460 -29.53 -22.31 -9.75
C LYS A 460 -28.35 -23.07 -10.33
N THR A 461 -27.89 -22.66 -11.51
CA THR A 461 -26.62 -23.12 -12.10
C THR A 461 -25.46 -22.79 -11.17
N THR A 462 -24.58 -23.76 -10.90
CA THR A 462 -23.35 -23.52 -10.12
C THR A 462 -22.12 -23.97 -10.91
N THR A 463 -20.95 -23.40 -10.62
CA THR A 463 -19.68 -23.81 -11.26
C THR A 463 -19.35 -25.23 -10.86
N GLN A 464 -19.30 -26.19 -11.79
CA GLN A 464 -18.95 -27.59 -11.55
C GLN A 464 -17.54 -27.89 -12.06
N VAL A 465 -16.88 -28.86 -11.43
CA VAL A 465 -15.61 -29.40 -11.92
C VAL A 465 -15.90 -30.53 -12.91
N MET A 466 -15.35 -30.41 -14.11
CA MET A 466 -15.64 -31.29 -15.24
C MET A 466 -14.36 -31.84 -15.84
N GLU A 467 -14.14 -33.15 -15.78
CA GLU A 467 -13.04 -33.79 -16.52
C GLU A 467 -13.35 -33.76 -18.02
N VAL A 468 -12.38 -33.31 -18.81
CA VAL A 468 -12.47 -33.21 -20.28
C VAL A 468 -12.25 -34.60 -20.88
N LEU A 469 -13.27 -35.13 -21.56
CA LEU A 469 -13.20 -36.41 -22.29
C LEU A 469 -12.93 -36.21 -23.79
N TYR A 470 -13.43 -35.12 -24.35
CA TYR A 470 -13.26 -34.71 -25.75
C TYR A 470 -13.39 -33.20 -25.84
N GLU A 471 -12.60 -32.55 -26.68
CA GLU A 471 -12.62 -31.10 -26.88
C GLU A 471 -12.35 -30.73 -28.33
N SER A 472 -13.26 -29.96 -28.92
CA SER A 472 -13.16 -29.38 -30.25
C SER A 472 -13.80 -27.98 -30.26
N PRO A 473 -13.65 -27.18 -31.33
CA PRO A 473 -14.32 -25.88 -31.45
C PRO A 473 -15.85 -25.95 -31.44
N THR A 474 -16.46 -27.09 -31.77
CA THR A 474 -17.92 -27.22 -31.89
C THR A 474 -18.55 -28.07 -30.77
N VAL A 475 -17.83 -29.08 -30.29
CA VAL A 475 -18.28 -30.02 -29.25
C VAL A 475 -17.24 -30.20 -28.16
N MET A 476 -17.69 -30.24 -26.92
CA MET A 476 -16.93 -30.81 -25.82
C MET A 476 -17.73 -31.92 -25.15
N ALA A 477 -17.04 -32.93 -24.62
CA ALA A 477 -17.63 -33.94 -23.77
C ALA A 477 -16.92 -33.95 -22.42
N PHE A 478 -17.73 -34.04 -21.36
CA PHE A 478 -17.24 -33.98 -20.00
C PHE A 478 -17.74 -35.15 -19.16
N LEU A 479 -16.97 -35.41 -18.11
CA LEU A 479 -17.40 -36.14 -16.93
C LEU A 479 -17.55 -35.13 -15.78
N ALA A 480 -18.78 -34.77 -15.45
CA ALA A 480 -19.10 -33.74 -14.47
C ALA A 480 -19.25 -34.33 -13.06
N TYR A 481 -18.49 -33.80 -12.10
CA TYR A 481 -18.54 -34.20 -10.69
C TYR A 481 -19.49 -33.27 -9.93
N THR A 482 -20.75 -33.66 -9.88
CA THR A 482 -21.84 -32.87 -9.27
C THR A 482 -22.04 -33.24 -7.79
N GLY A 483 -22.97 -32.61 -7.07
CA GLY A 483 -23.27 -32.87 -5.66
C GLY A 483 -22.57 -31.94 -4.66
N GLU A 484 -23.04 -31.97 -3.41
CA GLU A 484 -22.45 -31.22 -2.28
C GLU A 484 -20.98 -31.55 -1.99
N GLN A 485 -20.46 -32.66 -2.53
CA GLN A 485 -19.08 -33.09 -2.30
C GLN A 485 -18.19 -33.03 -3.54
N ARG A 486 -18.68 -32.54 -4.69
CA ARG A 486 -17.96 -32.30 -5.98
C ARG A 486 -16.76 -33.21 -6.21
N GLY A 487 -16.94 -34.48 -5.91
CA GLY A 487 -15.82 -35.36 -5.67
C GLY A 487 -15.68 -36.40 -6.75
N LEU A 488 -14.46 -36.88 -6.99
CA LEU A 488 -14.21 -37.94 -7.96
C LEU A 488 -14.95 -39.25 -7.63
N ASN A 489 -15.47 -39.36 -6.40
CA ASN A 489 -16.21 -40.51 -5.89
C ASN A 489 -17.73 -40.39 -5.99
N ASN A 490 -18.28 -39.22 -6.34
CA ASN A 490 -19.71 -39.11 -6.60
C ASN A 490 -19.97 -39.64 -8.02
N PRO A 491 -20.97 -40.51 -8.27
CA PRO A 491 -21.32 -40.95 -9.62
C PRO A 491 -21.38 -39.76 -10.58
N PRO A 492 -20.44 -39.68 -11.53
CA PRO A 492 -20.35 -38.50 -12.37
C PRO A 492 -21.41 -38.53 -13.46
N GLU A 493 -21.78 -37.34 -13.95
CA GLU A 493 -22.67 -37.20 -15.09
C GLU A 493 -21.87 -37.01 -16.38
N TYR A 494 -22.21 -37.77 -17.42
CA TYR A 494 -21.68 -37.50 -18.76
C TYR A 494 -22.43 -36.33 -19.38
N VAL A 495 -21.69 -35.33 -19.88
CA VAL A 495 -22.26 -34.09 -20.43
C VAL A 495 -21.72 -33.88 -21.84
N ILE A 496 -22.62 -33.57 -22.78
CA ILE A 496 -22.27 -33.06 -24.11
C ILE A 496 -22.49 -31.55 -24.10
N TYR A 497 -21.48 -30.78 -24.52
CA TYR A 497 -21.55 -29.33 -24.62
C TYR A 497 -21.45 -28.91 -26.07
N LYS A 498 -22.52 -28.29 -26.58
CA LYS A 498 -22.56 -27.69 -27.91
C LYS A 498 -22.07 -26.25 -27.81
N VAL A 499 -20.81 -26.04 -28.19
CA VAL A 499 -20.06 -24.82 -27.89
C VAL A 499 -20.71 -23.58 -28.50
N SER A 500 -21.23 -23.69 -29.72
CA SER A 500 -21.85 -22.56 -30.45
C SER A 500 -23.15 -22.05 -29.83
N GLU A 501 -23.89 -22.92 -29.13
CA GLU A 501 -25.20 -22.61 -28.55
C GLU A 501 -25.11 -22.39 -27.03
N MET A 502 -23.92 -22.59 -26.45
CA MET A 502 -23.71 -22.62 -25.00
C MET A 502 -24.65 -23.61 -24.28
N ASP A 503 -25.04 -24.70 -24.96
CA ASP A 503 -26.00 -25.68 -24.43
C ASP A 503 -25.30 -26.93 -23.90
N MET A 504 -25.55 -27.27 -22.64
CA MET A 504 -25.01 -28.44 -21.96
C MET A 504 -26.10 -29.47 -21.71
N ILE A 505 -25.93 -30.65 -22.31
CA ILE A 505 -26.89 -31.74 -22.25
C ILE A 505 -26.35 -32.82 -21.32
N SER A 506 -26.97 -32.97 -20.14
CA SER A 506 -26.70 -34.11 -19.25
C SER A 506 -27.27 -35.39 -19.85
N LEU A 507 -26.40 -36.37 -20.11
CA LEU A 507 -26.80 -37.72 -20.50
C LEU A 507 -27.33 -38.52 -19.31
N SER A 508 -27.39 -37.97 -18.10
CA SER A 508 -28.06 -38.56 -16.94
C SER A 508 -29.50 -38.09 -16.76
N GLY A 509 -29.97 -37.13 -17.57
CA GLY A 509 -31.34 -36.64 -17.53
C GLY A 509 -32.40 -37.70 -17.87
N MET A 510 -33.66 -37.44 -17.50
CA MET A 510 -34.80 -38.37 -17.71
C MET A 510 -34.91 -38.87 -19.16
N LYS A 511 -34.57 -38.05 -20.16
CA LYS A 511 -34.58 -38.42 -21.58
C LYS A 511 -33.62 -39.59 -21.92
N PHE A 512 -32.58 -39.77 -21.13
CA PHE A 512 -31.50 -40.74 -21.36
C PHE A 512 -31.50 -41.86 -20.30
N ALA A 513 -32.10 -41.65 -19.13
CA ALA A 513 -32.02 -42.55 -17.97
C ALA A 513 -32.49 -43.98 -18.25
N LEU A 514 -33.61 -44.14 -18.98
CA LEU A 514 -34.17 -45.46 -19.29
C LEU A 514 -33.44 -46.17 -20.43
N ASN A 515 -32.99 -45.42 -21.43
CA ASN A 515 -32.28 -45.96 -22.59
C ASN A 515 -31.43 -44.84 -23.21
N LEU A 516 -30.11 -44.91 -23.01
CA LEU A 516 -29.16 -43.91 -23.49
C LEU A 516 -29.30 -43.69 -25.01
N ASN A 517 -29.31 -44.78 -25.79
CA ASN A 517 -29.35 -44.73 -27.25
C ASN A 517 -30.64 -44.14 -27.79
N LYS A 518 -31.79 -44.46 -27.19
CA LYS A 518 -33.08 -43.81 -27.53
C LYS A 518 -33.06 -42.32 -27.21
N GLY A 519 -32.46 -41.94 -26.09
CA GLY A 519 -32.28 -40.53 -25.72
C GLY A 519 -31.38 -39.78 -26.70
N ILE A 520 -30.23 -40.36 -27.07
CA ILE A 520 -29.29 -39.83 -28.06
C ILE A 520 -29.99 -39.62 -29.41
N ARG A 521 -30.72 -40.62 -29.89
CA ARG A 521 -31.46 -40.53 -31.16
C ARG A 521 -32.42 -39.35 -31.20
N LYS A 522 -33.13 -39.11 -30.09
CA LYS A 522 -34.11 -38.02 -29.99
C LYS A 522 -33.45 -36.66 -29.78
N ALA A 523 -32.33 -36.60 -29.07
CA ALA A 523 -31.64 -35.35 -28.76
C ALA A 523 -30.78 -34.85 -29.93
N PHE A 524 -30.33 -35.76 -30.81
CA PHE A 524 -29.40 -35.47 -31.90
C PHE A 524 -29.93 -36.03 -33.24
N ASP A 525 -31.23 -35.92 -33.47
CA ASP A 525 -31.91 -36.41 -34.69
C ASP A 525 -31.42 -35.72 -35.98
N ALA A 526 -30.93 -34.49 -35.87
CA ALA A 526 -30.29 -33.75 -36.94
C ALA A 526 -28.91 -34.32 -37.38
N CYS A 527 -28.38 -35.35 -36.70
CA CYS A 527 -27.12 -35.99 -37.02
C CYS A 527 -27.31 -37.45 -37.46
N PRO A 528 -27.51 -37.72 -38.78
CA PRO A 528 -27.87 -39.04 -39.28
C PRO A 528 -26.88 -40.16 -38.89
N ASP A 529 -25.58 -39.86 -38.89
CA ASP A 529 -24.55 -40.83 -38.52
C ASP A 529 -24.67 -41.22 -37.04
N VAL A 530 -24.99 -40.26 -36.16
CA VAL A 530 -25.22 -40.51 -34.72
C VAL A 530 -26.48 -41.32 -34.50
N VAL A 531 -27.56 -41.00 -35.23
CA VAL A 531 -28.82 -41.77 -35.21
C VAL A 531 -28.56 -43.22 -35.64
N ALA A 532 -27.88 -43.44 -36.76
CA ALA A 532 -27.55 -44.77 -37.26
C ALA A 532 -26.64 -45.55 -36.29
N ALA A 533 -25.67 -44.90 -35.65
CA ALA A 533 -24.83 -45.54 -34.64
C ALA A 533 -25.61 -45.93 -33.38
N SER A 534 -26.62 -45.15 -32.98
CA SER A 534 -27.51 -45.46 -31.85
C SER A 534 -28.46 -46.64 -32.11
N GLU A 535 -28.59 -47.08 -33.36
CA GLU A 535 -29.49 -48.16 -33.80
C GLU A 535 -28.80 -49.52 -33.92
N LYS A 536 -27.47 -49.55 -34.02
CA LYS A 536 -26.70 -50.81 -34.13
C LYS A 536 -26.64 -51.55 -32.80
N ASP A 537 -26.56 -52.88 -32.87
CA ASP A 537 -26.20 -53.71 -31.72
C ASP A 537 -24.88 -53.21 -31.10
N GLY A 538 -24.91 -52.88 -29.81
CA GLY A 538 -23.79 -52.30 -29.06
C GLY A 538 -23.83 -50.77 -28.89
N GLY A 539 -24.57 -50.01 -29.72
CA GLY A 539 -24.84 -48.57 -29.57
C GLY A 539 -23.71 -47.69 -28.96
N PHE A 540 -24.11 -46.68 -28.20
CA PHE A 540 -23.25 -45.94 -27.29
C PHE A 540 -23.39 -46.48 -25.86
N GLU A 541 -22.26 -46.58 -25.16
CA GLU A 541 -22.18 -47.01 -23.77
C GLU A 541 -22.00 -45.82 -22.83
N ARG A 542 -22.48 -45.93 -21.58
CA ARG A 542 -22.29 -44.93 -20.51
C ARG A 542 -20.89 -45.02 -19.91
N ASN A 543 -19.87 -44.99 -20.74
CA ASN A 543 -18.46 -44.97 -20.33
C ASN A 543 -17.67 -43.93 -21.12
N LYS A 544 -16.44 -43.64 -20.69
CA LYS A 544 -15.59 -42.62 -21.34
C LYS A 544 -15.45 -42.86 -22.84
N ALA A 545 -15.17 -44.10 -23.27
CA ALA A 545 -14.99 -44.43 -24.68
C ALA A 545 -16.26 -44.21 -25.52
N GLY A 546 -17.42 -44.65 -25.03
CA GLY A 546 -18.71 -44.47 -25.70
C GLY A 546 -19.09 -43.01 -25.86
N ILE A 547 -18.87 -42.19 -24.82
CA ILE A 547 -19.21 -40.76 -24.86
C ILE A 547 -18.21 -39.95 -25.68
N THR A 548 -16.91 -40.27 -25.65
CA THR A 548 -15.93 -39.67 -26.55
C THR A 548 -16.28 -39.97 -28.01
N ARG A 549 -16.63 -41.22 -28.35
CA ARG A 549 -17.09 -41.59 -29.70
C ARG A 549 -18.34 -40.81 -30.13
N LEU A 550 -19.31 -40.62 -29.23
CA LEU A 550 -20.48 -39.80 -29.50
C LEU A 550 -20.07 -38.36 -29.85
N ALA A 551 -19.16 -37.77 -29.07
CA ALA A 551 -18.71 -36.39 -29.26
C ALA A 551 -17.96 -36.19 -30.59
N GLU A 552 -17.12 -37.15 -31.00
CA GLU A 552 -16.43 -37.14 -32.30
C GLU A 552 -17.42 -37.13 -33.48
N MET A 553 -18.48 -37.94 -33.38
CA MET A 553 -19.51 -38.00 -34.41
C MET A 553 -20.36 -36.73 -34.45
N LEU A 554 -20.66 -36.13 -33.30
CA LEU A 554 -21.35 -34.84 -33.22
C LEU A 554 -20.49 -33.69 -33.76
N ASP A 555 -19.19 -33.67 -33.48
CA ASP A 555 -18.27 -32.66 -34.02
C ASP A 555 -18.20 -32.74 -35.55
N SER A 556 -18.15 -33.96 -36.10
CA SER A 556 -18.21 -34.18 -37.54
C SER A 556 -19.54 -33.74 -38.17
N CYS A 557 -20.64 -33.87 -37.42
CA CYS A 557 -21.98 -33.46 -37.85
C CYS A 557 -22.14 -31.93 -37.84
N TRP A 558 -21.77 -31.26 -36.75
CA TRP A 558 -21.99 -29.81 -36.56
C TRP A 558 -20.96 -28.92 -37.25
N LYS A 559 -19.88 -29.52 -37.80
CA LYS A 559 -18.95 -28.82 -38.71
C LYS A 559 -19.51 -28.68 -40.13
N LYS A 560 -20.48 -29.51 -40.54
CA LYS A 560 -21.15 -29.44 -41.84
C LYS A 560 -22.28 -28.43 -41.79
#